data_AF-A0A397S8U6-F1
#
_entry.id   AF-A0A397S8U6-F1
#
_cell.length_a   1.000
_cell.length_b   1.000
_cell.length_c   1.000
_cell.angle_alpha   90.00
_cell.angle_beta   90.00
_cell.angle_gamma   90.00
#
_symmetry.space_group_name_H-M   'P 1'
#
loop_
_entity.id
_entity.type
_entity.pdbx_description
1 polymer ?
#
loop_
_entity_poly.entity_id
_entity_poly.type
_entity_poly.pdbx_seq_one_letter_code
_entity_poly.pdbx_strand_id
1 'polypeptide(L)' 'MSSRFWADLSNDYKNLFETEIGYDVIIYAEEESDIKEIHAHSNILCNVY' A
#
# COMPACT_ATOMS: atom_id res chain seq x y z
N MET A 1 12.43 12.58 -13.52
CA MET A 1 11.25 13.05 -12.77
C MET A 1 11.69 14.09 -11.75
N SER A 2 10.88 15.13 -11.50
CA SER A 2 11.22 16.17 -10.53
C SER A 2 10.95 15.70 -9.10
N SER A 3 11.62 16.29 -8.11
CA SER A 3 11.39 15.99 -6.68
C SER A 3 9.95 16.27 -6.24
N ARG A 4 9.30 17.29 -6.82
CA ARG A 4 7.89 17.61 -6.56
C ARG A 4 6.95 16.50 -7.00
N PHE A 5 7.17 15.95 -8.20
CA PHE A 5 6.35 14.85 -8.72
C PHE A 5 6.36 13.64 -7.78
N TRP A 6 7.51 13.27 -7.24
CA TRP A 6 7.62 12.16 -6.28
C TRP A 6 6.95 12.45 -4.94
N ALA A 7 7.04 13.69 -4.46
CA ALA A 7 6.37 14.10 -3.22
C ALA A 7 4.84 14.03 -3.36
N ASP A 8 4.31 14.54 -4.47
CA ASP A 8 2.88 14.51 -4.77
C ASP A 8 2.38 13.06 -4.92
N LEU A 9 3.10 12.23 -5.70
CA LEU A 9 2.77 10.81 -5.87
C LEU A 9 2.78 10.04 -4.55
N SER A 10 3.77 10.29 -3.68
CA SER A 10 3.83 9.66 -2.35
C SER A 10 2.66 10.09 -1.46
N ASN A 11 2.21 11.33 -1.57
CA ASN A 11 1.07 11.84 -0.83
C ASN A 11 -0.25 11.22 -1.34
N ASP A 12 -0.39 11.03 -2.66
CA ASP A 12 -1.54 10.35 -3.25
C ASP A 12 -1.63 8.89 -2.80
N TYR A 13 -0.52 8.15 -2.75
CA TYR A 13 -0.51 6.79 -2.21
C TYR A 13 -0.85 6.72 -0.73
N LYS A 14 -0.40 7.69 0.07
CA LYS A 14 -0.78 7.80 1.48
C LYS A 14 -2.29 7.99 1.63
N ASN A 15 -2.88 8.91 0.87
CA ASN A 15 -4.32 9.13 0.89
C ASN A 15 -5.08 7.86 0.48
N LEU A 16 -4.62 7.16 -0.56
CA LEU A 16 -5.23 5.92 -1.02
C LEU A 16 -5.24 4.84 0.07
N PHE A 17 -4.14 4.68 0.79
CA PHE A 17 -4.05 3.77 1.94
C PHE A 17 -5.00 4.17 3.09
N GLU A 18 -5.02 5.45 3.48
CA GLU A 18 -5.87 5.94 4.57
C GLU A 18 -7.37 5.87 4.27
N THR A 19 -7.76 5.96 3.00
CA THR A 19 -9.19 5.92 2.61
C THR A 19 -9.81 4.53 2.65
N GLU A 20 -9.00 3.48 2.80
CA GLU A 20 -9.44 2.08 2.85
C GLU A 20 -10.35 1.61 1.69
N ILE A 21 -10.21 2.24 0.52
CA ILE A 21 -11.02 1.91 -0.67
C ILE A 21 -10.16 1.34 -1.81
N GLY A 22 -10.77 0.45 -2.60
CA GLY A 22 -10.21 0.00 -3.87
C GLY A 22 -8.96 -0.87 -3.75
N TYR A 23 -8.77 -1.54 -2.60
CA TYR A 23 -7.74 -2.56 -2.44
C TYR A 23 -7.94 -3.68 -3.45
N ASP A 24 -6.84 -4.08 -4.10
CA ASP A 24 -6.78 -5.19 -5.06
C ASP A 24 -5.90 -6.34 -4.54
N VAL A 25 -5.29 -6.18 -3.36
CA VAL A 25 -4.46 -7.19 -2.69
C VAL A 25 -4.92 -7.38 -1.24
N ILE A 26 -5.04 -8.65 -0.85
CA ILE A 26 -5.21 -9.06 0.55
C ILE A 26 -3.98 -9.89 0.93
N ILE A 27 -3.29 -9.48 1.98
CA ILE A 27 -2.13 -10.18 2.53
C ILE A 27 -2.58 -10.86 3.82
N TYR A 28 -2.40 -12.17 3.87
CA TYR A 28 -2.55 -12.96 5.09
C TYR A 28 -1.18 -13.10 5.75
N ALA A 29 -0.99 -12.43 6.87
CA ALA A 29 0.20 -12.55 7.70
C ALA A 29 -0.12 -13.44 8.90
N GLU A 30 0.58 -14.57 9.00
CA GLU A 30 0.53 -15.43 10.18
C GLU A 30 1.55 -14.91 11.19
N GLU A 31 1.06 -14.41 12.33
CA GLU A 31 1.92 -14.00 13.44
C GLU A 31 1.57 -14.88 14.65
N GLU A 32 2.50 -15.76 15.00
CA GLU A 32 2.44 -16.78 16.05
C GLU A 32 1.29 -17.78 15.91
N SER A 33 0.05 -17.35 16.10
CA SER A 33 -1.17 -18.17 16.11
C SER A 33 -2.43 -17.44 15.64
N ASP A 34 -2.33 -16.15 15.31
CA ASP A 34 -3.42 -15.37 14.72
C ASP A 34 -3.12 -15.05 13.25
N ILE A 35 -4.14 -15.22 12.41
CA ILE A 35 -4.09 -14.78 11.02
C ILE A 35 -4.54 -13.32 10.99
N LYS A 36 -3.61 -12.41 10.69
CA LYS A 36 -3.91 -11.00 10.42
C LYS A 36 -4.15 -10.82 8.93
N GLU A 37 -5.29 -10.22 8.61
CA GLU A 37 -5.65 -9.81 7.26
C GLU A 37 -5.25 -8.34 7.06
N ILE A 38 -4.44 -8.08 6.05
CA ILE A 38 -3.98 -6.74 5.69
C ILE A 38 -4.46 -6.45 4.27
N HIS A 39 -5.20 -5.35 4.11
CA HIS A 39 -5.65 -4.89 2.79
C HIS A 39 -4.65 -3.89 2.23
N ALA A 40 -4.28 -4.06 0.96
CA ALA A 40 -3.24 -3.26 0.31
C ALA A 40 -3.54 -3.04 -1.18
N HIS A 41 -2.83 -2.09 -1.77
CA HIS A 41 -2.84 -1.83 -3.21
C HIS A 41 -1.55 -2.35 -3.86
N SER A 42 -1.67 -3.09 -4.95
CA SER A 42 -0.55 -3.68 -5.69
C SER A 42 0.50 -2.64 -6.12
N ASN A 43 0.04 -1.45 -6.50
CA ASN A 43 0.87 -0.32 -6.90
C ASN A 43 1.79 0.21 -5.77
N ILE A 44 1.44 -0.01 -4.51
CA ILE A 44 2.24 0.41 -3.34
C ILE A 44 3.22 -0.68 -2.93
N LEU A 45 2.84 -1.95 -3.07
CA LEU A 45 3.69 -3.10 -2.71
C LEU A 45 4.85 -3.30 -3.68
N CYS A 46 4.72 -2.83 -4.92
CA CYS A 46 5.74 -3.00 -5.94
C CYS A 46 6.85 -1.92 -5.85
N ASN A 47 7.91 -2.21 -5.10
CA ASN A 47 9.22 -1.57 -5.32
C ASN A 47 10.14 -2.59 -5.99
N VAL A 48 10.33 -2.43 -7.30
CA VAL A 48 11.23 -3.24 -8.14
C VAL A 48 12.68 -3.01 -7.68
N TYR A 49 13.39 -4.11 -7.39
CA TYR A 49 14.84 -4.14 -7.14
C TYR A 49 15.65 -3.70 -8.36
#